data_AF-A0A9E5MQW1-F1
#
_entry.id   AF-A0A9E5MQW1-F1
#
_cell.length_a   1.000
_cell.length_b   1.000
_cell.length_c   1.000
_cell.angle_alpha   90.00
_cell.angle_beta   90.00
_cell.angle_gamma   90.00
#
_symmetry.space_group_name_H-M   'P 1'
#
loop_
_entity.id
_entity.type
_entity.pdbx_description
1 polymer ?
#
loop_
_entity_poly.entity_id
_entity_poly.type
_entity_poly.pdbx_seq_one_letter_code
_entity_poly.pdbx_strand_id
1 'polypeptide(L)' 'MRELDELLVAYLDKFYESASETDKRAFQALLDLPDPELAGYLLNQQTPSPELKRVIDQILGRADA' A
#
# COMPACT_ATOMS: atom_id res chain seq x y z
N MET A 1 -1.92 14.07 1.25
CA MET A 1 -1.62 14.27 2.69
C MET A 1 -0.20 13.80 2.95
N ARG A 2 0.61 14.52 3.73
CA ARG A 2 2.07 14.29 3.78
C ARG A 2 2.45 12.90 4.33
N GLU A 3 1.80 12.42 5.38
CA GLU A 3 2.02 11.06 5.92
C GLU A 3 1.77 9.95 4.88
N LEU A 4 0.76 10.11 4.04
CA LEU A 4 0.42 9.10 3.03
C LEU A 4 1.49 9.02 1.95
N ASP A 5 1.95 10.19 1.50
CA ASP A 5 3.03 10.32 0.52
C ASP A 5 4.34 9.72 1.06
N GLU A 6 4.68 10.00 2.33
CA GLU A 6 5.88 9.42 2.97
C GLU A 6 5.80 7.89 3.09
N LEU A 7 4.63 7.33 3.43
CA LEU A 7 4.44 5.87 3.49
C LEU A 7 4.60 5.22 2.10
N LEU A 8 3.98 5.80 1.07
CA LEU A 8 4.08 5.30 -0.29
C LEU A 8 5.52 5.36 -0.81
N VAL A 9 6.22 6.48 -0.58
CA VAL A 9 7.63 6.66 -0.99
C VAL A 9 8.56 5.71 -0.23
N ALA A 10 8.38 5.54 1.08
CA ALA A 10 9.18 4.62 1.88
C ALA A 10 8.99 3.15 1.44
N TYR A 11 7.75 2.77 1.10
CA TYR A 11 7.47 1.46 0.52
C TYR A 11 8.09 1.30 -0.87
N LEU A 12 7.98 2.32 -1.72
CA LEU A 12 8.61 2.34 -3.05
C LEU A 12 10.11 2.13 -2.98
N ASP A 13 10.79 2.84 -2.07
CA ASP A 13 12.24 2.77 -1.91
C ASP A 13 12.71 1.41 -1.37
N LYS A 14 11.99 0.83 -0.40
CA LYS A 14 12.46 -0.38 0.31
C LYS A 14 11.88 -1.69 -0.21
N PHE A 15 10.60 -1.69 -0.57
CA PHE A 15 9.87 -2.92 -0.89
C PHE A 15 9.60 -3.05 -2.38
N TYR A 16 9.36 -1.95 -3.11
CA TYR A 16 9.01 -2.05 -4.53
C TYR A 16 10.13 -2.64 -5.39
N GLU A 17 11.41 -2.44 -5.05
CA GLU A 17 12.51 -3.10 -5.78
C GLU A 17 12.46 -4.63 -5.65
N SER A 18 12.18 -5.15 -4.44
CA SER A 18 12.09 -6.60 -4.17
C SER A 18 10.68 -7.18 -4.28
N ALA A 19 9.66 -6.34 -4.52
CA ALA A 19 8.28 -6.77 -4.66
C ALA A 19 8.08 -7.58 -5.94
N SER A 20 7.25 -8.63 -5.83
CA SER A 20 6.83 -9.44 -6.97
C SER A 20 5.95 -8.62 -7.92
N GLU A 21 5.85 -9.04 -9.18
CA GLU A 21 5.00 -8.38 -10.19
C GLU A 21 3.52 -8.28 -9.74
N THR A 22 3.04 -9.27 -8.98
CA THR A 22 1.70 -9.26 -8.39
C THR A 22 1.51 -8.11 -7.40
N ASP A 23 2.45 -7.90 -6.48
CA ASP A 23 2.40 -6.79 -5.52
C ASP A 23 2.55 -5.45 -6.22
N LYS A 24 3.44 -5.34 -7.21
CA LYS A 24 3.57 -4.12 -8.03
C LYS A 24 2.26 -3.75 -8.72
N ARG A 25 1.55 -4.74 -9.28
CA ARG A 25 0.23 -4.51 -9.88
C ARG A 25 -0.83 -4.12 -8.87
N ALA A 26 -0.85 -4.77 -7.70
CA ALA A 26 -1.78 -4.41 -6.62
C ALA A 26 -1.52 -2.98 -6.12
N PHE A 27 -0.25 -2.59 -5.99
CA PHE A 27 0.16 -1.24 -5.62
C PHE A 27 -0.24 -0.20 -6.67
N GLN A 28 -0.04 -0.50 -7.96
CA GLN A 28 -0.50 0.38 -9.04
C GLN A 28 -2.03 0.51 -9.07
N ALA A 29 -2.77 -0.56 -8.83
CA ALA A 29 -4.22 -0.51 -8.70
C ALA A 29 -4.65 0.32 -7.48
N LEU A 30 -3.87 0.28 -6.39
CA LEU A 30 -4.08 1.11 -5.21
C LEU A 30 -3.85 2.61 -5.53
N LEU A 31 -2.77 2.93 -6.26
CA LEU A 31 -2.44 4.28 -6.71
C LEU A 31 -3.44 4.87 -7.72
N ASP A 32 -4.19 4.02 -8.41
CA ASP A 32 -5.29 4.45 -9.31
C ASP A 32 -6.51 4.94 -8.50
N LEU A 33 -6.62 4.56 -7.22
CA LEU A 33 -7.67 5.03 -6.32
C LEU A 33 -7.41 6.47 -5.85
N PRO A 34 -8.47 7.23 -5.53
CA PRO A 34 -8.31 8.59 -5.04
C PRO A 34 -7.67 8.64 -3.64
N ASP A 35 -6.87 9.67 -3.37
CA ASP A 35 -6.24 9.95 -2.06
C ASP A 35 -7.13 9.69 -0.82
N PRO A 36 -8.41 10.12 -0.75
CA PRO A 36 -9.27 9.82 0.39
C PRO A 36 -9.49 8.32 0.62
N GLU A 37 -9.56 7.51 -0.44
CA GLU A 37 -9.69 6.05 -0.28
C GLU A 37 -8.37 5.43 0.18
N LEU A 38 -7.24 5.85 -0.39
CA LEU A 38 -5.92 5.45 0.08
C LEU A 38 -5.75 5.75 1.57
N ALA A 39 -6.15 6.95 2.01
CA ALA A 39 -6.11 7.34 3.41
C ALA A 39 -7.07 6.49 4.26
N GLY A 40 -8.25 6.15 3.72
CA GLY A 40 -9.19 5.20 4.31
C GLY A 40 -8.54 3.85 4.63
N TYR A 41 -7.84 3.27 3.65
CA TYR A 41 -7.24 1.94 3.79
C TYR A 41 -5.97 1.94 4.66
N LEU A 42 -5.09 2.93 4.48
CA LEU A 42 -3.79 2.99 5.17
C LEU A 42 -3.91 3.55 6.60
N LEU A 43 -4.72 4.60 6.80
CA LEU A 43 -4.81 5.31 8.09
C LEU A 43 -6.07 4.92 8.88
N ASN A 44 -7.19 4.73 8.19
CA ASN A 44 -8.47 4.42 8.84
C ASN A 44 -8.72 2.91 9.01
N GLN A 45 -7.76 2.07 8.64
CA GLN A 45 -7.87 0.60 8.67
C GLN A 45 -9.15 0.08 7.99
N GLN A 46 -9.65 0.77 6.95
CA GLN A 46 -10.75 0.22 6.17
C GLN A 46 -10.36 -1.13 5.60
N THR A 47 -11.29 -2.07 5.58
CA THR A 47 -11.07 -3.39 4.98
C THR A 47 -10.96 -3.24 3.46
N PRO A 48 -9.76 -3.40 2.88
CA PRO A 48 -9.61 -3.39 1.44
C PRO A 48 -10.02 -4.76 0.86
N SER A 49 -10.13 -4.85 -0.46
CA SER A 49 -10.22 -6.15 -1.14
C SER A 49 -9.05 -7.05 -0.72
N PRO A 50 -9.25 -8.38 -0.64
CA PRO A 50 -8.22 -9.31 -0.18
C PRO A 50 -6.91 -9.24 -1.00
N GLU A 51 -7.01 -8.85 -2.28
CA GLU A 51 -5.88 -8.63 -3.18
C GLU A 51 -5.03 -7.41 -2.77
N LEU A 52 -5.68 -6.31 -2.38
CA LEU A 52 -5.03 -5.08 -1.91
C LEU A 52 -4.56 -5.20 -0.46
N LYS A 53 -5.22 -6.04 0.34
CA LYS A 53 -4.89 -6.26 1.74
C LYS A 53 -3.43 -6.66 1.93
N ARG A 54 -2.89 -7.52 1.06
CA ARG A 54 -1.47 -7.91 1.12
C ARG A 54 -0.53 -6.73 0.91
N VAL A 55 -0.78 -5.92 -0.13
CA VAL A 55 0.07 -4.79 -0.45
C VAL A 55 0.01 -3.73 0.65
N ILE A 56 -1.17 -3.47 1.20
CA ILE A 56 -1.38 -2.54 2.32
C ILE A 56 -0.65 -3.03 3.57
N ASP A 57 -0.75 -4.32 3.89
CA ASP A 57 -0.07 -4.91 5.05
C ASP A 57 1.46 -4.86 4.88
N GLN A 58 1.95 -5.00 3.64
CA GLN A 58 3.37 -4.84 3.30
C GLN A 58 3.83 -3.38 3.38
N ILE A 59 3.03 -2.41 2.93
CA ILE A 59 3.27 -0.96 3.09
C ILE A 59 3.34 -0.58 4.57
N LEU A 60 2.45 -1.16 5.39
CA LEU A 60 2.41 -0.94 6.83
C LEU A 60 3.48 -1.75 7.59
N GLY A 61 4.26 -2.59 6.92
CA GLY A 61 5.29 -3.44 7.54
C GLY A 61 4.73 -4.51 8.47
N ARG A 62 3.44 -4.88 8.33
CA ARG A 62 2.79 -5.97 9.10
C ARG A 62 3.00 -7.36 8.49
N ALA A 63 3.47 -7.44 7.25
CA ALA A 63 3.61 -8.69 6.50
C ALA A 63 4.70 -9.65 7.02
N ASP A 64 5.35 -9.37 8.14
CA ASP A 64 6.37 -10.21 8.77
C ASP A 64 5.87 -10.74 10.13
N ALA A 65 5.09 -11.83 10.09
CA ALA A 65 4.77 -12.73 11.21
C ALA A 65 4.36 -14.13 10.71
#